data_AF-A0A929E2T7-F1
#
_entry.id   AF-A0A929E2T7-F1
#
_cell.length_a   1.000
_cell.length_b   1.000
_cell.length_c   1.000
_cell.angle_alpha   90.00
_cell.angle_beta   90.00
_cell.angle_gamma   90.00
#
_symmetry.space_group_name_H-M   'P 1'
#
loop_
_entity.id
_entity.type
_entity.pdbx_description
1 polymer ?
#
loop_
_entity_poly.entity_id
_entity_poly.type
_entity_poly.pdbx_seq_one_letter_code
_entity_poly.pdbx_strand_id
1 'polypeptide(L)' 'KDLKYLIPDYLEECRKKNILQVRIIHGKGIGNLRRTVHSILQKIPAVVSFRLAGAGGGSWGATLVDLRKLQE' A
#
# COMPACT_ATOMS: atom_id res chain seq x y z
N LYS A 1 4.14 -3.96 15.54
CA LYS A 1 4.98 -5.09 15.07
C LYS A 1 4.31 -5.80 13.88
N ASP A 2 3.09 -5.37 13.54
CA ASP A 2 2.10 -6.19 12.84
C ASP A 2 1.91 -5.77 11.38
N LEU A 3 2.40 -4.56 11.02
CA LEU A 3 2.35 -4.04 9.65
C LEU A 3 3.05 -4.95 8.63
N LYS A 4 4.09 -5.68 9.06
CA LYS A 4 4.81 -6.64 8.22
C LYS A 4 3.90 -7.74 7.68
N TYR A 5 2.85 -8.10 8.42
CA TYR A 5 1.90 -9.15 8.05
C TYR A 5 0.59 -8.54 7.54
N LEU A 6 0.09 -7.50 8.22
CA LEU A 6 -1.18 -6.85 7.88
C LEU A 6 -1.22 -6.29 6.46
N ILE A 7 -0.15 -5.62 5.99
CA ILE A 7 -0.14 -5.02 4.65
C ILE A 7 -0.15 -6.10 3.56
N PRO A 8 0.77 -7.10 3.57
CA PRO A 8 0.70 -8.20 2.61
C PRO A 8 -0.65 -8.92 2.60
N ASP A 9 -1.18 -9.28 3.77
CA ASP A 9 -2.44 -10.03 3.88
C ASP A 9 -3.60 -9.20 3.31
N TYR A 10 -3.68 -7.91 3.67
CA TYR A 10 -4.70 -7.02 3.15
C TYR A 10 -4.63 -6.84 1.63
N LEU A 11 -3.42 -6.66 1.07
CA LEU A 11 -3.25 -6.51 -0.37
C LEU A 11 -3.59 -7.80 -1.13
N GLU A 12 -3.31 -8.96 -0.55
CA GLU A 12 -3.69 -10.23 -1.15
C GLU A 12 -5.21 -10.42 -1.15
N GLU A 13 -5.90 -10.07 -0.07
CA GLU A 13 -7.38 -10.08 -0.02
C GLU A 13 -7.99 -9.08 -1.02
N CYS A 14 -7.39 -7.89 -1.18
CA CYS A 14 -7.79 -6.94 -2.22
C CYS A 14 -7.65 -7.54 -3.62
N ARG A 15 -6.52 -8.21 -3.92
CA ARG A 15 -6.29 -8.87 -5.22
C ARG A 15 -7.30 -9.96 -5.52
N LYS A 16 -7.61 -10.82 -4.54
CA LYS A 16 -8.65 -11.86 -4.68
C LYS A 16 -10.02 -11.29 -5.02
N LYS A 17 -10.33 -10.10 -4.51
CA LYS A 17 -11.57 -9.37 -4.80
C LYS A 17 -11.50 -8.46 -6.02
N ASN A 18 -10.40 -8.53 -6.80
CA ASN A 18 -10.14 -7.66 -7.95
C ASN A 18 -10.13 -6.15 -7.62
N ILE A 19 -9.80 -5.80 -6.36
CA ILE A 19 -9.56 -4.43 -5.90
C ILE A 19 -8.08 -4.14 -6.14
N LEU A 20 -7.76 -3.61 -7.32
CA LEU A 20 -6.36 -3.47 -7.76
C LEU A 20 -5.75 -2.10 -7.44
N GLN A 21 -6.56 -1.13 -7.01
CA GLN A 21 -6.10 0.19 -6.58
C GLN A 21 -6.42 0.37 -5.10
N VAL A 22 -5.38 0.47 -4.27
CA VAL A 22 -5.50 0.52 -2.81
C VAL A 22 -4.89 1.81 -2.29
N ARG A 23 -5.54 2.44 -1.31
CA ARG A 23 -5.00 3.58 -0.58
C ARG A 23 -4.68 3.16 0.85
N ILE A 24 -3.40 3.18 1.22
CA ILE A 24 -2.94 2.93 2.58
C ILE A 24 -2.78 4.28 3.29
N ILE A 25 -3.67 4.55 4.25
CA ILE A 25 -3.60 5.73 5.11
C ILE A 25 -2.75 5.39 6.31
N HIS A 26 -1.56 5.98 6.41
CA HIS A 26 -0.61 5.74 7.50
C HIS A 26 -0.38 7.00 8.36
N GLY A 27 -1.01 8.12 8.00
CA GLY A 27 -0.82 9.41 8.65
C GLY A 27 0.53 10.04 8.30
N LYS A 28 0.66 11.32 8.63
CA LYS A 28 1.86 12.12 8.40
C LYS A 28 2.93 11.81 9.46
N GLY A 29 2.65 12.13 10.73
CA GLY A 29 3.61 11.98 11.83
C GLY A 29 4.98 12.59 11.48
N ILE A 30 6.06 11.93 11.91
CA ILE A 30 7.44 12.24 11.48
C ILE A 30 7.90 11.35 10.29
N GLY A 31 6.95 10.65 9.64
CA GLY A 31 7.22 9.82 8.47
C GLY A 31 7.75 8.40 8.76
N ASN A 32 7.77 7.94 10.01
CA ASN A 32 8.18 6.56 10.34
C ASN A 32 7.29 5.53 9.64
N LEU A 33 5.96 5.66 9.77
CA LEU A 33 5.03 4.71 9.15
C LEU A 33 5.09 4.76 7.62
N ARG A 34 5.24 5.94 7.02
CA ARG A 34 5.48 6.09 5.57
C ARG A 34 6.67 5.25 5.10
N ARG A 35 7.82 5.39 5.77
CA ARG A 35 9.05 4.64 5.44
C ARG A 35 8.83 3.13 5.59
N THR A 36 8.19 2.70 6.68
CA THR A 36 7.88 1.29 6.91
C THR A 36 6.95 0.73 5.84
N VAL A 37 5.86 1.44 5.49
CA VAL A 37 4.92 1.06 4.44
C VAL A 37 5.66 0.92 3.10
N HIS A 38 6.44 1.92 2.71
CA HIS A 38 7.18 1.89 1.43
C HIS A 38 8.19 0.74 1.39
N SER A 39 8.91 0.47 2.50
CA SER A 39 9.84 -0.66 2.59
C SER A 39 9.14 -2.02 2.47
N ILE A 40 7.92 -2.16 3.00
CA ILE A 40 7.11 -3.37 2.85
C ILE A 40 6.64 -3.51 1.40
N LEU A 41 6.07 -2.45 0.82
CA LEU A 41 5.55 -2.47 -0.56
C LEU A 41 6.61 -2.82 -1.59
N GLN A 42 7.85 -2.32 -1.43
CA GLN A 42 8.98 -2.66 -2.30
C GLN A 42 9.31 -4.16 -2.34
N LYS A 43 8.92 -4.93 -1.32
CA LYS A 43 9.21 -6.36 -1.19
C LYS A 43 8.06 -7.26 -1.66
N ILE A 44 6.93 -6.70 -2.05
CA ILE A 44 5.74 -7.45 -2.47
C ILE A 44 5.71 -7.54 -4.00
N PRO A 45 5.94 -8.73 -4.60
CA PRO A 45 6.00 -8.88 -6.07
C PRO A 45 4.71 -8.50 -6.80
N ALA A 46 3.58 -8.56 -6.09
CA ALA A 46 2.27 -8.20 -6.62
C ALA A 46 2.05 -6.68 -6.75
N VAL A 47 2.86 -5.84 -6.11
CA VAL A 47 2.79 -4.39 -6.23
C VAL A 47 3.46 -3.96 -7.53
N VAL A 48 2.69 -3.35 -8.44
CA VAL A 48 3.19 -2.84 -9.72
C VAL A 48 3.83 -1.47 -9.52
N SER A 49 3.15 -0.58 -8.79
CA SER A 49 3.64 0.75 -8.47
C SER A 49 3.03 1.26 -7.17
N PHE A 50 3.72 2.18 -6.51
CA PHE A 50 3.16 2.94 -5.42
C PHE A 50 3.69 4.38 -5.41
N ARG A 51 2.88 5.31 -4.93
CA ARG A 51 3.23 6.74 -4.83
C ARG A 51 2.50 7.39 -3.67
N LEU A 52 2.99 8.54 -3.21
CA LEU A 52 2.23 9.36 -2.25
C LEU A 52 0.94 9.87 -2.89
N ALA A 53 -0.11 10.04 -2.10
CA ALA A 53 -1.35 10.61 -2.58
C ALA A 53 -1.20 12.12 -2.87
N GLY A 54 -2.08 12.66 -3.72
CA GLY A 54 -2.19 14.10 -3.97
C GLY A 54 -2.90 14.86 -2.84
N ALA A 55 -3.05 16.18 -2.98
CA ALA A 55 -3.65 17.05 -1.97
C ALA A 55 -5.06 16.58 -1.50
N GLY A 56 -5.91 16.14 -2.43
CA GLY A 56 -7.24 15.59 -2.11
C GLY A 56 -7.28 14.14 -1.66
N GLY A 57 -6.13 13.44 -1.63
CA GLY A 57 -6.03 12.02 -1.30
C GLY A 57 -5.32 11.72 0.03
N GLY A 58 -5.00 12.75 0.82
CA GLY A 58 -4.23 12.63 2.06
C GLY A 58 -2.76 13.07 1.96
N SER A 59 -2.33 13.58 0.79
CA SER A 59 -0.96 14.03 0.53
C SER A 59 0.05 12.94 0.94
N TRP A 60 1.16 13.32 1.58
CA TRP A 60 2.17 12.39 2.07
C TRP A 60 1.74 11.55 3.28
N GLY A 61 0.52 11.74 3.79
CA GLY A 61 -0.07 10.91 4.85
C GLY A 61 -0.72 9.62 4.33
N ALA A 62 -0.78 9.44 3.01
CA ALA A 62 -1.30 8.24 2.37
C ALA A 62 -0.44 7.81 1.19
N THR A 63 -0.42 6.52 0.92
CA THR A 63 0.24 5.90 -0.23
C THR A 63 -0.79 5.20 -1.10
N LEU A 64 -0.81 5.54 -2.39
CA LEU A 64 -1.59 4.86 -3.42
C LEU A 64 -0.77 3.69 -3.97
N VAL A 65 -1.39 2.52 -4.09
CA VAL A 65 -0.76 1.27 -4.50
C VAL A 65 -1.57 0.69 -5.66
N ASP A 66 -0.88 0.33 -6.73
CA ASP A 66 -1.43 -0.38 -7.88
C ASP A 66 -0.94 -1.84 -7.84
N LEU A 67 -1.87 -2.79 -7.90
CA LEU A 67 -1.62 -4.22 -7.77
C LEU A 67 -1.78 -4.93 -9.12
N ARG A 68 -0.97 -5.97 -9.33
CA ARG A 68 -1.14 -6.91 -10.44
C ARG A 68 -2.37 -7.78 -10.17
N LYS A 69 -3.24 -7.91 -11.18
CA LYS A 69 -4.35 -8.87 -11.14
C LYS A 69 -3.81 -10.30 -10.90
N LEU A 70 -4.55 -11.12 -10.18
CA LEU A 70 -4.28 -12.56 -10.19
C LEU A 70 -4.52 -13.08 -11.62
N GLN A 71 -3.56 -13.81 -12.16
CA GLN A 71 -3.81 -14.58 -13.37
C GLN A 71 -4.57 -15.84 -12.97
N GLU A 72 -5.57 -16.20 -13.76
CA GLU A 72 -6.30 -17.47 -13.59
C GLU A 72 -5.39 -18.67 -13.88
#